data_AF-A0AAE4GBV6-F1
#
_entry.id   AF-A0AAE4GBV6-F1
#
_cell.length_a   1.000
_cell.length_b   1.000
_cell.length_c   1.000
_cell.angle_alpha   90.00
_cell.angle_beta   90.00
_cell.angle_gamma   90.00
#
_symmetry.space_group_name_H-M   'P 1'
#
loop_
_entity.id
_entity.type
_entity.pdbx_description
1 polymer ?
#
loop_
_entity_poly.entity_id
_entity_poly.type
_entity_poly.pdbx_seq_one_letter_code
_entity_poly.pdbx_strand_id
1 'polypeptide(L)'
;MSEFMTEQRHQDDPAKRARLRWRARRGLLENDLILTRYLDANEAQMSDDEVDAFSRLMDLTDNDLMDLLLARKEPEAAVDLPQVHALLKKLRTA
;
A
#
# COMPACT_ATOMS: atom_id res chain seq x y z
N MET A 1 30.86 -22.13 1.52
CA MET A 1 29.55 -22.41 0.91
C MET A 1 28.48 -21.80 1.80
N SER A 2 28.06 -20.59 1.48
CA SER A 2 26.78 -20.05 1.91
C SER A 2 26.27 -19.33 0.67
N GLU A 3 25.35 -19.97 -0.05
CA GLU A 3 24.64 -19.33 -1.15
C GLU A 3 23.89 -18.14 -0.55
N PHE A 4 24.30 -16.94 -0.93
CA PHE A 4 23.50 -15.74 -0.71
C PHE A 4 22.23 -15.90 -1.54
N MET A 5 21.17 -16.42 -0.91
CA MET A 5 19.81 -16.26 -1.42
C MET A 5 19.50 -14.76 -1.33
N THR A 6 19.82 -14.00 -2.37
CA THR A 6 19.36 -12.62 -2.48
C THR A 6 17.84 -12.64 -2.53
N GLU A 7 17.19 -12.18 -1.46
CA GLU A 7 15.75 -11.96 -1.43
C GLU A 7 15.41 -10.95 -2.53
N GLN A 8 14.70 -11.41 -3.57
CA GLN A 8 14.34 -10.58 -4.70
C GLN A 8 13.19 -9.64 -4.30
N ARG A 9 13.49 -8.35 -4.15
CA ARG A 9 12.52 -7.37 -3.65
C ARG A 9 11.43 -7.07 -4.68
N HIS A 10 10.29 -6.55 -4.23
CA HIS A 10 9.23 -6.07 -5.11
C HIS A 10 9.74 -5.01 -6.09
N GLN A 11 10.55 -4.08 -5.59
CA GLN A 11 11.05 -2.93 -6.36
C GLN A 11 11.94 -3.32 -7.54
N ASP A 12 12.60 -4.47 -7.46
CA ASP A 12 13.56 -4.93 -8.47
C ASP A 12 12.84 -5.46 -9.75
N ASP A 13 11.52 -5.67 -9.70
CA ASP A 13 10.71 -6.16 -10.83
C ASP A 13 9.72 -5.07 -11.33
N PRO A 14 9.95 -4.48 -12.53
CA PRO A 14 9.06 -3.48 -13.10
C PRO A 14 7.62 -3.95 -13.28
N ALA A 15 7.38 -5.24 -13.55
CA ALA A 15 6.04 -5.78 -13.69
C ALA A 15 5.30 -5.85 -12.35
N LYS A 16 6.02 -6.13 -11.25
CA LYS A 16 5.46 -6.04 -9.89
C LYS A 16 5.02 -4.61 -9.56
N ARG A 17 5.88 -3.61 -9.82
CA ARG A 17 5.54 -2.20 -9.59
C ARG A 17 4.33 -1.75 -10.44
N ALA A 18 4.31 -2.12 -11.73
CA ALA A 18 3.20 -1.80 -12.61
C ALA A 18 1.86 -2.40 -12.13
N ARG A 19 1.89 -3.63 -11.57
CA ARG A 19 0.71 -4.26 -10.96
C ARG A 19 0.24 -3.52 -9.71
N LEU A 20 1.16 -3.06 -8.85
CA LEU A 20 0.82 -2.28 -7.66
C LEU A 20 0.11 -0.97 -8.04
N ARG A 21 0.67 -0.24 -9.02
CA ARG A 21 0.06 0.97 -9.60
C ARG A 21 -1.32 0.72 -10.17
N TRP A 22 -1.49 -0.38 -10.92
CA TRP A 22 -2.79 -0.72 -11.48
C TRP A 22 -3.84 -1.00 -10.40
N ARG A 23 -3.48 -1.72 -9.32
CA ARG A 23 -4.36 -1.99 -8.17
C ARG A 23 -4.75 -0.72 -7.39
N ALA A 24 -3.93 0.33 -7.43
CA ALA A 24 -4.18 1.58 -6.73
C ALA A 24 -5.29 2.45 -7.35
N ARG A 25 -5.73 2.16 -8.58
CA ARG A 25 -6.75 2.94 -9.30
C ARG A 25 -8.13 2.71 -8.72
N ARG A 26 -8.82 3.76 -8.26
CA ARG A 26 -10.12 3.65 -7.55
C ARG A 26 -11.26 4.38 -8.26
N GLY A 27 -12.49 3.96 -7.95
CA GLY A 27 -13.70 4.63 -8.46
C GLY A 27 -14.04 5.89 -7.67
N LEU A 28 -13.72 5.90 -6.37
CA LEU A 28 -13.83 7.07 -5.52
C LEU A 28 -12.63 8.01 -5.69
N LEU A 29 -12.88 9.23 -6.15
CA LEU A 29 -11.84 10.19 -6.55
C LEU A 29 -10.86 10.50 -5.41
N GLU A 30 -11.34 10.68 -4.20
CA GLU A 30 -10.49 11.02 -3.07
C GLU A 30 -9.53 9.88 -2.72
N ASN A 31 -9.96 8.62 -2.81
CA ASN A 31 -9.06 7.47 -2.66
C ASN A 31 -8.00 7.47 -3.77
N ASP A 32 -8.45 7.62 -5.02
CA ASP A 32 -7.57 7.62 -6.19
C ASP A 32 -6.48 8.70 -6.09
N LEU A 33 -6.86 9.91 -5.67
CA LEU A 33 -5.94 11.03 -5.45
C LEU A 33 -4.93 10.76 -4.33
N ILE A 34 -5.37 10.28 -3.17
CA ILE A 34 -4.48 9.99 -2.03
C ILE A 34 -3.46 8.90 -2.42
N LEU A 35 -3.95 7.79 -2.99
CA LEU A 35 -3.10 6.66 -3.34
C LEU A 35 -2.12 7.00 -4.47
N THR A 36 -2.57 7.71 -5.50
CA THR A 36 -1.72 8.11 -6.63
C THR A 36 -0.62 9.06 -6.16
N ARG A 37 -0.97 10.10 -5.39
CA ARG A 37 0.02 11.04 -4.85
C ARG A 37 1.03 10.35 -3.93
N TYR A 38 0.56 9.42 -3.10
CA TYR A 38 1.44 8.66 -2.23
C TYR A 38 2.45 7.83 -3.03
N LEU A 39 1.98 7.09 -4.06
CA LEU A 39 2.86 6.27 -4.89
C LEU A 39 3.81 7.13 -5.74
N ASP A 40 3.36 8.27 -6.27
CA ASP A 40 4.23 9.22 -7.00
C ASP A 40 5.41 9.69 -6.16
N ALA A 41 5.19 9.93 -4.87
CA ALA A 41 6.23 10.39 -3.96
C ALA A 41 7.10 9.26 -3.38
N ASN A 42 6.54 8.05 -3.17
CA ASN A 42 7.17 7.04 -2.31
C ASN A 42 7.40 5.67 -2.96
N GLU A 43 6.80 5.34 -4.11
CA GLU A 43 6.76 3.96 -4.66
C GLU A 43 8.13 3.30 -4.71
N ALA A 44 9.13 4.00 -5.26
CA ALA A 44 10.48 3.45 -5.47
C ALA A 44 11.23 3.11 -4.16
N GLN A 45 10.79 3.66 -3.02
CA GLN A 45 11.42 3.50 -1.72
C GLN A 45 10.63 2.56 -0.79
N MET A 46 9.42 2.13 -1.20
CA MET A 46 8.62 1.23 -0.40
C MET A 46 9.34 -0.11 -0.21
N SER A 47 9.45 -0.53 1.04
CA SER A 47 9.86 -1.88 1.44
C SER A 47 8.81 -2.92 1.04
N ASP A 48 9.20 -4.20 1.01
CA ASP A 48 8.26 -5.29 0.67
C ASP A 48 7.12 -5.41 1.68
N ASP A 49 7.36 -5.11 2.97
CA ASP A 49 6.32 -5.05 4.01
C ASP A 49 5.32 -3.91 3.75
N GLU A 50 5.78 -2.75 3.29
CA GLU A 50 4.90 -1.65 2.91
C GLU A 50 4.09 -1.98 1.66
N VAL A 51 4.68 -2.73 0.72
CA VAL A 51 3.98 -3.20 -0.47
C VAL A 51 2.93 -4.26 -0.11
N ASP A 52 3.21 -5.18 0.80
CA ASP A 52 2.22 -6.13 1.33
C ASP A 52 1.07 -5.38 2.03
N ALA A 53 1.39 -4.45 2.92
CA ALA A 53 0.40 -3.61 3.61
C ALA A 53 -0.48 -2.84 2.62
N PHE A 54 0.12 -2.19 1.62
CA PHE A 54 -0.60 -1.47 0.59
C PHE A 54 -1.49 -2.43 -0.21
N SER A 55 -0.96 -3.59 -0.59
CA SER A 55 -1.70 -4.58 -1.39
C SER A 55 -2.93 -5.11 -0.66
N ARG A 56 -2.85 -5.29 0.67
CA ARG A 56 -3.98 -5.66 1.53
C ARG A 56 -5.05 -4.57 1.61
N LEU A 57 -4.63 -3.31 1.80
CA LEU A 57 -5.55 -2.17 1.69
C LEU A 57 -6.22 -2.14 0.32
N MET A 58 -5.54 -2.65 -0.73
CA MET A 58 -6.11 -2.69 -2.06
C MET A 58 -7.25 -3.71 -2.24
N ASP A 59 -7.40 -4.69 -1.35
CA ASP A 59 -8.50 -5.64 -1.38
C ASP A 59 -9.79 -5.11 -0.72
N LEU A 60 -9.72 -3.92 -0.08
CA LEU A 60 -10.89 -3.27 0.51
C LEU A 60 -11.76 -2.58 -0.54
N THR A 61 -13.05 -2.46 -0.21
CA THR A 61 -13.98 -1.62 -0.97
C THR A 61 -13.60 -0.14 -0.86
N ASP A 62 -14.04 0.69 -1.81
CA ASP A 62 -13.71 2.12 -1.79
C ASP A 62 -14.20 2.82 -0.51
N ASN A 63 -15.37 2.44 0.01
CA ASN A 63 -15.91 3.03 1.24
C ASN A 63 -15.14 2.59 2.48
N ASP A 64 -14.79 1.30 2.60
CA ASP A 64 -14.02 0.81 3.74
C ASP A 64 -12.62 1.41 3.76
N LEU A 65 -11.96 1.48 2.61
CA LEU A 65 -10.67 2.15 2.48
C LEU A 65 -10.77 3.63 2.85
N MET A 66 -11.81 4.33 2.39
CA MET A 66 -12.03 5.73 2.71
C MET A 66 -12.19 5.96 4.21
N ASP A 67 -12.96 5.12 4.90
CA ASP A 67 -13.14 5.23 6.36
C ASP A 67 -11.81 5.09 7.11
N LEU A 68 -10.91 4.22 6.64
CA LEU A 68 -9.56 4.08 7.19
C LEU A 68 -8.68 5.28 6.85
N LEU A 69 -8.71 5.78 5.62
CA LEU A 69 -7.93 6.96 5.20
C LEU A 69 -8.36 8.23 5.93
N LEU A 70 -9.63 8.36 6.29
CA LEU A 70 -10.16 9.49 7.06
C LEU A 70 -10.10 9.30 8.57
N ALA A 71 -9.51 8.19 9.06
CA ALA A 71 -9.45 7.84 10.48
C ALA A 71 -10.83 7.80 11.16
N ARG A 72 -11.88 7.45 10.42
CA ARG A 72 -13.24 7.21 10.96
C ARG A 72 -13.35 5.83 11.59
N LYS A 73 -12.52 4.91 11.11
CA LYS A 73 -12.31 3.56 11.63
C LYS A 73 -10.82 3.29 11.73
N GLU A 74 -10.46 2.30 12.53
CA GLU A 74 -9.12 1.72 12.53
C GLU A 74 -9.13 0.33 11.85
N PRO A 75 -7.96 -0.17 11.40
CA PRO A 75 -7.85 -1.50 10.82
C PRO A 75 -8.36 -2.59 11.75
N GLU A 76 -9.06 -3.57 11.16
CA GLU A 76 -9.61 -4.72 11.87
C GLU A 76 -9.30 -6.01 11.12
N ALA A 77 -9.39 -7.15 11.81
CA ALA A 77 -9.26 -8.49 11.23
C ALA A 77 -7.98 -8.68 10.38
N ALA A 78 -8.12 -9.07 9.11
CA ALA A 78 -7.00 -9.43 8.24
C ALA A 78 -6.05 -8.27 7.89
N VAL A 79 -6.46 -7.03 8.18
CA VAL A 79 -5.66 -5.82 7.96
C VAL A 79 -5.21 -5.16 9.26
N ASP A 80 -5.55 -5.72 10.43
CA ASP A 80 -5.04 -5.26 11.73
C ASP A 80 -3.61 -5.76 11.97
N LEU A 81 -2.67 -5.13 11.24
CA LEU A 81 -1.26 -5.50 11.23
C LEU A 81 -0.39 -4.25 11.46
N PRO A 82 0.73 -4.36 12.19
CA PRO A 82 1.58 -3.21 12.50
C PRO A 82 2.03 -2.41 11.26
N GLN A 83 2.37 -3.10 10.16
CA GLN A 83 2.76 -2.47 8.90
C GLN A 83 1.61 -1.71 8.21
N VAL A 84 0.36 -2.18 8.38
CA VAL A 84 -0.84 -1.48 7.86
C VAL A 84 -1.09 -0.21 8.66
N HIS A 85 -1.01 -0.28 9.99
CA HIS A 85 -1.11 0.89 10.86
C HIS A 85 -0.02 1.93 10.54
N ALA A 86 1.21 1.49 10.33
CA ALA A 86 2.32 2.37 9.95
C ALA A 86 2.09 3.03 8.58
N LEU A 87 1.63 2.26 7.59
CA LEU A 87 1.33 2.78 6.25
C LEU A 87 0.16 3.77 6.27
N LEU A 88 -0.91 3.50 7.02
CA LEU A 88 -2.05 4.42 7.15
C LEU A 88 -1.64 5.77 7.74
N LYS A 89 -0.73 5.79 8.71
CA LYS A 89 -0.18 7.05 9.23
C LYS A 89 0.49 7.88 8.14
N LYS A 90 1.22 7.24 7.22
CA LYS A 90 1.87 7.93 6.09
C LYS A 90 0.84 8.43 5.08
N LEU A 91 -0.12 7.57 4.69
CA LEU A 91 -1.18 7.90 3.75
C LEU A 91 -2.05 9.07 4.23
N ARG A 92 -2.35 9.14 5.52
CA ARG A 92 -3.12 10.23 6.16
C ARG A 92 -2.39 11.59 6.13
N THR A 93 -1.11 11.62 5.77
CA THR A 93 -0.27 12.85 5.73
C THR A 93 0.21 13.25 4.33
N ALA A 94 -0.23 12.52 3.29
CA ALA A 94 0.21 12.69 1.89
C ALA A 94 -0.52 13.80 1.12
#